data_AF-A0A7C3A9V4-F1
#
_entry.id   AF-A0A7C3A9V4-F1
#
_cell.length_a   1.000
_cell.length_b   1.000
_cell.length_c   1.000
_cell.angle_alpha   90.00
_cell.angle_beta   90.00
_cell.angle_gamma   90.00
#
_symmetry.space_group_name_H-M   'P 1'
#
loop_
_entity.id
_entity.type
_entity.pdbx_description
1 polymer ?
#
loop_
_entity_poly.entity_id
_entity_poly.type
_entity_poly.pdbx_seq_one_letter_code
_entity_poly.pdbx_strand_id
1 'polypeptide(L)'
;SGGGVNVIKVGVTTTAGEQKLESQSNVQTTNWQHVAITWSSGQNIKLYIDGVENAPTWREATRLGTLTGYSTLHIGKGAKDNSPASSWAGLIDDVRIYDKALTPAELSSVLNGTLGTVSNYHPLVSPANLSDNEPTNAKIVNFRDLAVMLSQWRQWQLWPQWF
;
A
#
# COMPACT_ATOMS: atom_id res chain seq x y z
N SER A 1 -16.49 14.48 -13.58
CA SER A 1 -16.84 13.13 -13.09
C SER A 1 -16.61 12.16 -14.22
N GLY A 2 -15.88 11.07 -13.97
CA GLY A 2 -15.87 9.93 -14.89
C GLY A 2 -17.22 9.20 -14.86
N GLY A 3 -17.56 8.57 -15.96
CA GLY A 3 -18.84 7.88 -16.19
C GLY A 3 -18.71 6.36 -16.29
N GLY A 4 -17.56 5.81 -15.89
CA GLY A 4 -17.31 4.36 -15.94
C GLY A 4 -18.16 3.59 -14.93
N VAL A 5 -18.39 2.31 -15.21
CA VAL A 5 -19.11 1.37 -14.35
C VAL A 5 -18.12 0.40 -13.70
N ASN A 6 -18.34 0.05 -12.43
CA ASN A 6 -17.50 -0.91 -11.71
C ASN A 6 -16.00 -0.53 -11.77
N VAL A 7 -15.69 0.66 -11.24
CA VAL A 7 -14.39 1.36 -11.36
C VAL A 7 -13.72 1.51 -10.00
N ILE A 8 -12.40 1.62 -10.01
CA ILE A 8 -11.58 2.07 -8.88
C ILE A 8 -11.34 3.58 -9.05
N LYS A 9 -11.52 4.34 -7.96
CA LYS A 9 -11.26 5.78 -7.90
C LYS A 9 -10.09 6.06 -7.00
N VAL A 10 -9.15 6.85 -7.51
CA VAL A 10 -7.95 7.25 -6.79
C VAL A 10 -7.90 8.77 -6.74
N GLY A 11 -7.45 9.31 -5.62
CA GLY A 11 -7.21 10.74 -5.49
C GLY A 11 -5.99 11.03 -4.63
N VAL A 12 -5.28 12.10 -4.97
CA VAL A 12 -4.28 12.71 -4.10
C VAL A 12 -4.58 14.19 -3.93
N THR A 13 -4.52 14.66 -2.70
CA THR A 13 -4.54 16.07 -2.33
C THR A 13 -3.12 16.58 -2.19
N THR A 14 -2.80 17.63 -2.94
CA THR A 14 -1.51 18.33 -2.86
C THR A 14 -1.72 19.78 -2.42
N THR A 15 -0.61 20.46 -2.10
CA THR A 15 -0.62 21.91 -1.84
C THR A 15 -1.13 22.76 -3.02
N ALA A 16 -1.17 22.21 -4.24
CA ALA A 16 -1.68 22.89 -5.45
C ALA A 16 -3.09 22.43 -5.85
N GLY A 17 -3.76 21.65 -4.99
CA GLY A 17 -5.12 21.15 -5.20
C GLY A 17 -5.19 19.63 -5.29
N GLU A 18 -6.40 19.14 -5.54
CA GLU A 18 -6.64 17.71 -5.71
C GLU A 18 -6.30 17.26 -7.14
N GLN A 19 -5.97 15.98 -7.25
CA GLN A 19 -5.95 15.22 -8.48
C GLN A 19 -6.75 13.94 -8.29
N LYS A 20 -7.51 13.56 -9.31
CA LYS A 20 -8.32 12.35 -9.29
C LYS A 20 -8.14 11.56 -10.58
N LEU A 21 -8.29 10.25 -10.45
CA LEU A 21 -8.27 9.29 -11.55
C LEU A 21 -9.40 8.27 -11.34
N GLU A 22 -10.08 7.93 -12.43
CA GLU A 22 -11.02 6.83 -12.52
C GLU A 22 -10.45 5.74 -13.43
N SER A 23 -10.43 4.50 -12.97
CA SER A 23 -9.92 3.36 -13.75
C SER A 23 -10.76 3.08 -14.99
N GLN A 24 -10.32 2.13 -15.83
CA GLN A 24 -11.22 1.44 -16.76
C GLN A 24 -12.45 0.88 -16.05
N SER A 25 -13.55 0.71 -16.82
CA SER A 25 -14.76 0.04 -16.34
C SER A 25 -14.51 -1.46 -16.15
N ASN A 26 -15.27 -2.06 -15.24
CA ASN A 26 -15.28 -3.50 -14.96
C ASN A 26 -13.93 -4.07 -14.50
N VAL A 27 -13.17 -3.29 -13.73
CA VAL A 27 -11.88 -3.75 -13.18
C VAL A 27 -12.00 -4.39 -11.79
N GLN A 28 -13.12 -4.17 -11.08
CA GLN A 28 -13.31 -4.76 -9.76
C GLN A 28 -13.75 -6.22 -9.92
N THR A 29 -13.26 -7.06 -9.01
CA THR A 29 -13.46 -8.50 -8.98
C THR A 29 -13.60 -8.99 -7.55
N THR A 30 -14.10 -10.21 -7.36
CA THR A 30 -14.12 -10.91 -6.08
C THR A 30 -12.87 -11.79 -5.86
N ASN A 31 -12.03 -11.92 -6.88
CA ASN A 31 -10.73 -12.60 -6.76
C ASN A 31 -9.70 -11.67 -6.13
N TRP A 32 -8.61 -12.24 -5.60
CA TRP A 32 -7.44 -11.46 -5.21
C TRP A 32 -6.92 -10.63 -6.39
N GLN A 33 -6.64 -9.36 -6.11
CA GLN A 33 -6.11 -8.40 -7.06
C GLN A 33 -5.04 -7.58 -6.35
N HIS A 34 -3.89 -7.41 -7.00
CA HIS A 34 -2.86 -6.50 -6.50
C HIS A 34 -3.09 -5.11 -7.09
N VAL A 35 -3.33 -4.14 -6.21
CA VAL A 35 -3.58 -2.75 -6.60
C VAL A 35 -2.44 -1.87 -6.11
N ALA A 36 -1.81 -1.13 -7.03
CA ALA A 36 -0.77 -0.17 -6.68
C ALA A 36 -1.07 1.21 -7.27
N ILE A 37 -0.75 2.25 -6.50
CA ILE A 37 -0.90 3.64 -6.90
C ILE A 37 0.47 4.31 -6.79
N THR A 38 0.89 5.00 -7.84
CA THR A 38 2.11 5.80 -7.81
C THR A 38 1.81 7.25 -8.18
N TRP A 39 2.47 8.18 -7.50
CA TRP A 39 2.36 9.59 -7.78
C TRP A 39 3.69 10.31 -7.52
N SER A 40 3.96 11.35 -8.30
CA SER A 40 5.07 12.27 -8.08
C SER A 40 4.65 13.68 -8.51
N SER A 41 5.23 14.70 -7.88
CA SER A 41 4.94 16.11 -8.20
C SER A 41 5.10 16.37 -9.70
N GLY A 42 4.09 16.98 -10.30
CA GLY A 42 4.07 17.30 -11.73
C GLY A 42 3.73 16.12 -12.65
N GLN A 43 3.44 14.94 -12.10
CA GLN A 43 3.04 13.76 -12.86
C GLN A 43 1.54 13.45 -12.66
N ASN A 44 1.01 12.60 -13.55
CA ASN A 44 -0.32 12.03 -13.35
C ASN A 44 -0.24 10.92 -12.31
N ILE A 45 -1.34 10.74 -11.56
CA ILE A 45 -1.55 9.50 -10.80
C ILE A 45 -1.52 8.33 -11.78
N LYS A 46 -0.82 7.27 -11.42
CA LYS A 46 -0.88 5.98 -12.12
C LYS A 46 -1.49 4.94 -11.19
N LEU A 47 -2.42 4.18 -11.72
CA LEU A 47 -3.04 3.03 -11.08
C LEU A 47 -2.53 1.78 -11.80
N TYR A 48 -2.08 0.79 -11.06
CA TYR A 48 -1.68 -0.52 -11.58
C TYR A 48 -2.58 -1.57 -10.98
N ILE A 49 -3.02 -2.50 -11.83
CA ILE A 49 -3.86 -3.63 -11.47
C ILE A 49 -3.14 -4.89 -11.95
N ASP A 50 -2.82 -5.79 -11.03
CA ASP A 50 -2.08 -7.03 -11.29
C ASP A 50 -0.77 -6.79 -12.06
N GLY A 51 -0.09 -5.69 -11.70
CA GLY A 51 1.19 -5.28 -12.27
C GLY A 51 1.11 -4.49 -13.58
N VAL A 52 -0.07 -4.33 -14.17
CA VAL A 52 -0.27 -3.61 -15.44
C VAL A 52 -0.82 -2.22 -15.19
N GLU A 53 -0.25 -1.19 -15.83
CA GLU A 53 -0.77 0.18 -15.73
C GLU A 53 -2.18 0.25 -16.33
N ASN A 54 -3.14 0.72 -15.53
CA ASN A 54 -4.51 0.90 -15.94
C ASN A 54 -4.66 2.18 -16.79
N ALA A 55 -5.36 2.07 -17.93
CA ALA A 55 -5.67 3.22 -18.79
C ALA A 55 -6.97 3.90 -18.32
N PRO A 56 -6.95 5.07 -17.68
CA PRO A 56 -8.15 5.60 -17.04
C PRO A 56 -9.24 6.02 -18.03
N THR A 57 -10.52 5.85 -17.66
CA THR A 57 -11.66 6.46 -18.40
C THR A 57 -11.64 7.98 -18.26
N TRP A 58 -11.12 8.48 -17.15
CA TRP A 58 -11.04 9.90 -16.84
C TRP A 58 -9.93 10.18 -15.83
N ARG A 59 -9.25 11.31 -15.98
CA ARG A 59 -8.27 11.84 -15.02
C ARG A 59 -8.23 13.36 -15.04
N GLU A 60 -7.82 13.96 -13.93
CA GLU A 60 -7.48 15.38 -13.86
C GLU A 60 -6.09 15.68 -14.43
N ALA A 61 -5.82 16.96 -14.71
CA ALA A 61 -4.51 17.41 -15.16
C ALA A 61 -3.43 17.23 -14.08
N THR A 62 -2.16 17.21 -14.52
CA THR A 62 -0.99 17.16 -13.64
C THR A 62 -0.96 18.35 -12.68
N ARG A 63 -0.54 18.11 -11.43
CA ARG A 63 -0.39 19.13 -10.38
C ARG A 63 1.00 19.00 -9.77
N LEU A 64 1.62 20.14 -9.53
CA LEU A 64 2.82 20.22 -8.70
C LEU A 64 2.43 20.16 -7.21
N GLY A 65 3.44 20.09 -6.35
CA GLY A 65 3.31 20.29 -4.90
C GLY A 65 3.70 19.07 -4.09
N THR A 66 3.36 19.12 -2.81
CA THR A 66 3.57 18.04 -1.84
C THR A 66 2.23 17.51 -1.36
N LEU A 67 2.18 16.23 -0.98
CA LEU A 67 1.02 15.63 -0.35
C LEU A 67 0.69 16.38 0.95
N THR A 68 -0.58 16.71 1.16
CA THR A 68 -1.04 17.48 2.32
C THR A 68 -2.44 17.04 2.76
N GLY A 69 -2.81 17.35 4.01
CA GLY A 69 -4.13 17.05 4.56
C GLY A 69 -4.33 15.61 5.01
N TYR A 70 -3.27 14.79 5.07
CA TYR A 70 -3.32 13.42 5.57
C TYR A 70 -2.85 13.36 7.02
N SER A 71 -3.78 13.15 7.96
CA SER A 71 -3.48 12.97 9.39
C SER A 71 -3.65 11.53 9.87
N THR A 72 -4.44 10.73 9.15
CA THR A 72 -4.79 9.36 9.54
C THR A 72 -4.86 8.47 8.30
N LEU A 73 -4.21 7.31 8.35
CA LEU A 73 -4.38 6.26 7.36
C LEU A 73 -5.59 5.39 7.72
N HIS A 74 -6.53 5.27 6.80
CA HIS A 74 -7.63 4.31 6.91
C HIS A 74 -7.45 3.22 5.85
N ILE A 75 -7.62 1.97 6.27
CA ILE A 75 -7.61 0.81 5.39
C ILE A 75 -9.01 0.18 5.44
N GLY A 76 -9.54 -0.19 4.27
CA GLY A 76 -10.90 -0.74 4.17
C GLY A 76 -12.02 0.29 4.34
N LYS A 77 -11.72 1.59 4.25
CA LYS A 77 -12.72 2.67 4.32
C LYS A 77 -12.37 3.81 3.38
N GLY A 78 -13.31 4.21 2.53
CA GLY A 78 -13.20 5.36 1.64
C GLY A 78 -13.69 6.66 2.26
N ALA A 79 -13.31 7.79 1.68
CA ALA A 79 -13.72 9.13 2.15
C ALA A 79 -15.23 9.39 2.06
N LYS A 80 -15.97 8.59 1.27
CA LYS A 80 -17.43 8.69 1.13
C LYS A 80 -18.19 7.73 2.05
N ASP A 81 -17.48 6.89 2.80
CA ASP A 81 -18.09 5.87 3.65
C ASP A 81 -18.43 6.51 4.99
N ASN A 82 -19.69 6.95 5.12
CA ASN A 82 -20.22 7.64 6.28
C ASN A 82 -20.73 6.70 7.40
N SER A 83 -20.68 5.38 7.19
CA SER A 83 -21.11 4.36 8.15
C SER A 83 -20.18 3.14 8.07
N PRO A 84 -20.01 2.37 9.17
CA PRO A 84 -19.30 1.08 9.12
C PRO A 84 -19.88 0.12 8.07
N ALA A 85 -21.19 0.17 7.82
CA ALA A 85 -21.85 -0.66 6.82
C ALA A 85 -21.46 -0.28 5.38
N SER A 86 -20.92 0.90 5.15
CA SER A 86 -20.46 1.38 3.83
C SER A 86 -19.00 1.05 3.56
N SER A 87 -18.27 0.50 4.54
CA SER A 87 -16.84 0.21 4.43
C SER A 87 -16.58 -1.05 3.58
N TRP A 88 -15.32 -1.26 3.19
CA TRP A 88 -14.89 -2.42 2.43
C TRP A 88 -15.20 -3.72 3.18
N ALA A 89 -15.93 -4.62 2.51
CA ALA A 89 -16.36 -5.90 3.06
C ALA A 89 -15.54 -7.10 2.53
N GLY A 90 -14.34 -6.86 1.99
CA GLY A 90 -13.45 -7.88 1.46
C GLY A 90 -12.18 -8.07 2.30
N LEU A 91 -11.34 -9.02 1.87
CA LEU A 91 -10.02 -9.24 2.47
C LEU A 91 -9.00 -8.22 1.95
N ILE A 92 -8.00 -7.91 2.76
CA ILE A 92 -6.86 -7.04 2.44
C ILE A 92 -5.62 -7.71 3.01
N ASP A 93 -4.55 -7.76 2.22
CA ASP A 93 -3.25 -8.30 2.63
C ASP A 93 -2.11 -7.45 2.02
N ASP A 94 -0.91 -7.55 2.61
CA ASP A 94 0.35 -6.98 2.15
C ASP A 94 0.31 -5.47 1.83
N VAL A 95 -0.23 -4.68 2.76
CA VAL A 95 -0.30 -3.22 2.61
C VAL A 95 1.07 -2.58 2.77
N ARG A 96 1.51 -1.82 1.76
CA ARG A 96 2.80 -1.14 1.73
C ARG A 96 2.66 0.33 1.32
N ILE A 97 3.50 1.19 1.91
CA ILE A 97 3.61 2.62 1.56
C ILE A 97 5.09 2.93 1.35
N TYR A 98 5.38 3.69 0.30
CA TYR A 98 6.74 4.10 -0.07
C TYR A 98 6.83 5.62 -0.13
N ASP A 99 8.02 6.15 0.15
CA ASP A 99 8.36 7.57 0.05
C ASP A 99 8.73 7.99 -1.39
N LYS A 100 8.66 7.05 -2.34
CA LYS A 100 8.92 7.27 -3.76
C LYS A 100 7.86 6.61 -4.64
N ALA A 101 7.70 7.12 -5.86
CA ALA A 101 6.97 6.41 -6.90
C ALA A 101 7.81 5.22 -7.39
N LEU A 102 7.27 4.00 -7.22
CA LEU A 102 7.90 2.79 -7.74
C LEU A 102 7.78 2.73 -9.26
N THR A 103 8.81 2.19 -9.90
CA THR A 103 8.80 1.85 -11.32
C THR A 103 7.96 0.59 -11.58
N PRO A 104 7.52 0.34 -12.84
CA PRO A 104 6.80 -0.88 -13.18
C PRO A 104 7.56 -2.17 -12.82
N ALA A 105 8.89 -2.17 -12.97
CA ALA A 105 9.72 -3.33 -12.61
C ALA A 105 9.76 -3.59 -11.09
N GLU A 106 9.84 -2.51 -10.30
CA GLU A 106 9.76 -2.62 -8.83
C GLU A 106 8.37 -3.09 -8.40
N LEU A 107 7.29 -2.58 -9.01
CA LEU A 107 5.94 -3.04 -8.73
C LEU A 107 5.72 -4.51 -9.09
N SER A 108 6.27 -4.96 -10.21
CA SER A 108 6.26 -6.39 -10.56
C SER A 108 6.99 -7.23 -9.50
N SER A 109 8.07 -6.70 -8.93
CA SER A 109 8.77 -7.36 -7.83
C SER A 109 7.97 -7.35 -6.53
N VAL A 110 7.17 -6.30 -6.26
CA VAL A 110 6.23 -6.27 -5.11
C VAL A 110 5.21 -7.39 -5.29
N LEU A 111 4.55 -7.40 -6.45
CA LEU A 111 3.49 -8.34 -6.82
C LEU A 111 3.95 -9.79 -6.65
N ASN A 112 5.18 -10.11 -7.09
CA ASN A 112 5.74 -11.45 -7.01
C ASN A 112 6.37 -11.77 -5.64
N GLY A 113 6.38 -10.81 -4.71
CA GLY A 113 7.05 -10.96 -3.41
C GLY A 113 8.57 -11.13 -3.51
N THR A 114 9.18 -10.68 -4.59
CA THR A 114 10.63 -10.79 -4.89
C THR A 114 11.39 -9.49 -4.63
N LEU A 115 10.71 -8.46 -4.12
CA LEU A 115 11.30 -7.18 -3.74
C LEU A 115 12.14 -7.31 -2.44
N GLY A 116 13.18 -8.13 -2.51
CA GLY A 116 14.15 -8.39 -1.45
C GLY A 116 15.60 -8.09 -1.86
N THR A 117 15.83 -7.63 -3.10
CA THR A 117 17.19 -7.41 -3.63
C THR A 117 17.53 -5.92 -3.87
N VAL A 118 16.63 -5.00 -3.49
CA VAL A 118 16.91 -3.56 -3.56
C VAL A 118 17.34 -3.09 -2.17
N SER A 119 18.54 -2.52 -2.08
CA SER A 119 19.30 -2.11 -0.88
C SER A 119 18.57 -1.32 0.23
N ASN A 120 17.30 -0.96 0.06
CA ASN A 120 16.50 -0.22 1.04
C ASN A 120 15.24 -0.97 1.50
N TYR A 121 15.06 -2.23 1.12
CA TYR A 121 14.16 -3.12 1.84
C TYR A 121 14.86 -3.52 3.14
N HIS A 122 14.43 -2.93 4.26
CA HIS A 122 14.74 -3.45 5.58
C HIS A 122 13.54 -4.31 6.00
N PRO A 123 13.47 -5.59 5.60
CA PRO A 123 12.58 -6.51 6.31
C PRO A 123 13.04 -6.46 7.76
N LEU A 124 12.10 -6.32 8.69
CA LEU A 124 12.41 -6.65 10.08
C LEU A 124 12.66 -8.16 10.10
N VAL A 125 13.91 -8.57 9.89
CA VAL A 125 14.33 -9.95 10.06
C VAL A 125 14.38 -10.19 11.56
N SER A 126 13.30 -10.76 12.07
CA SER A 126 13.21 -11.24 13.44
C SER A 126 14.08 -12.49 13.59
N PRO A 127 15.02 -12.55 14.55
CA PRO A 127 15.67 -13.79 14.95
C PRO A 127 14.72 -14.76 15.69
N ALA A 128 13.45 -14.40 15.90
CA ALA A 128 12.49 -15.29 16.52
C ALA A 128 12.23 -16.48 15.60
N ASN A 129 12.84 -17.61 15.96
CA ASN A 129 12.39 -18.91 15.54
C ASN A 129 10.92 -19.09 15.99
N LEU A 130 10.06 -19.18 14.98
CA LEU A 130 8.63 -19.42 15.02
C LEU A 130 8.39 -20.83 15.60
N SER A 131 7.98 -20.91 16.86
CA SER A 131 7.47 -22.15 17.45
C SER A 131 6.07 -21.97 18.03
N ASP A 132 5.15 -21.52 17.19
CA ASP A 132 3.85 -22.17 17.08
C ASP A 132 3.78 -22.85 15.70
N ASN A 133 2.82 -23.74 15.49
CA ASN A 133 2.75 -24.71 14.38
C ASN A 133 2.56 -24.10 12.98
N GLU A 134 3.25 -23.02 12.65
CA GLU A 134 3.18 -22.39 11.35
C GLU A 134 4.01 -23.17 10.32
N PRO A 135 3.51 -23.33 9.08
CA PRO A 135 4.24 -24.02 8.04
C PRO A 135 5.58 -23.33 7.78
N THR A 136 6.62 -24.12 7.49
CA THR A 136 7.92 -23.58 7.06
C THR A 136 7.68 -22.61 5.90
N ASN A 137 8.07 -21.33 6.08
CA ASN A 137 7.83 -20.20 5.17
C ASN A 137 6.52 -19.41 5.36
N ALA A 138 5.84 -19.52 6.49
CA ALA A 138 4.75 -18.60 6.83
C ALA A 138 5.25 -17.14 6.77
N LYS A 139 4.58 -16.31 5.96
CA LYS A 139 4.88 -14.88 5.78
C LYS A 139 3.99 -13.97 6.62
N ILE A 140 3.26 -14.53 7.59
CA ILE A 140 2.28 -13.83 8.41
C ILE A 140 2.88 -13.64 9.80
N VAL A 141 2.87 -12.40 10.30
CA VAL A 141 3.30 -12.03 11.66
C VAL A 141 2.04 -11.90 12.51
N ASN A 142 1.89 -12.73 13.53
CA ASN A 142 0.74 -12.67 14.43
C ASN A 142 0.99 -11.68 15.59
N PHE A 143 -0.03 -11.39 16.41
CA PHE A 143 0.10 -10.43 17.51
C PHE A 143 1.10 -10.85 18.59
N ARG A 144 1.42 -12.15 18.73
CA ARG A 144 2.48 -12.61 19.64
C ARG A 144 3.86 -12.31 19.08
N ASP A 145 4.04 -12.49 17.78
CA ASP A 145 5.29 -12.12 17.10
C ASP A 145 5.55 -10.61 17.26
N LEU A 146 4.52 -9.78 17.10
CA LEU A 146 4.58 -8.33 17.34
C LEU A 146 4.99 -7.99 18.78
N ALA A 147 4.45 -8.69 19.78
CA ALA A 147 4.79 -8.46 21.18
C ALA A 147 6.26 -8.79 21.49
N VAL A 148 6.79 -9.86 20.91
CA VAL A 148 8.21 -10.24 21.04
C VAL A 148 9.11 -9.18 20.39
N MET A 149 8.76 -8.72 19.18
CA MET A 149 9.52 -7.67 18.47
C MET A 149 9.59 -6.37 19.26
N LEU A 150 8.47 -5.94 19.84
CA LEU A 150 8.42 -4.73 20.68
C LEU A 150 9.26 -4.87 21.96
N SER A 151 9.28 -6.07 22.55
CA SER A 151 10.08 -6.34 23.75
C SER A 151 11.58 -6.28 23.47
N GLN A 152 12.02 -6.84 22.33
CA GLN A 152 13.40 -6.80 21.89
C GLN A 152 13.82 -5.37 21.54
N TRP A 153 13.02 -4.66 20.73
CA TRP A 153 13.27 -3.25 20.40
C TRP A 153 13.42 -2.38 21.65
N ARG A 154 12.58 -2.60 22.67
CA ARG A 154 12.68 -1.92 23.97
C ARG A 154 14.00 -2.23 24.69
N GLN A 155 14.49 -3.47 24.64
CA GLN A 155 15.79 -3.82 25.25
C GLN A 155 16.96 -3.12 24.55
N TRP A 156 16.94 -3.01 23.21
CA TRP A 156 17.94 -2.29 22.43
C TRP A 156 17.98 -0.79 22.74
N GLN A 157 16.83 -0.16 22.96
CA GLN A 157 16.73 1.25 23.36
C GLN A 157 17.29 1.51 24.77
N LEU A 158 17.10 0.56 25.68
CA LEU A 158 17.45 0.72 27.09
C LEU A 158 18.89 0.29 27.41
N TRP A 159 19.45 -0.65 26.62
CA TRP A 159 20.77 -1.23 26.84
C TRP A 159 21.50 -1.42 25.51
N PRO A 160 21.98 -0.33 24.88
CA PRO A 160 22.71 -0.44 23.64
C PRO A 160 24.00 -1.23 23.91
N GLN A 161 24.16 -2.39 23.26
CA GLN A 161 25.36 -3.22 23.37
C GLN A 161 26.49 -2.52 22.61
N TRP A 162 27.36 -1.78 23.31
CA TRP A 162 28.53 -1.18 22.69
C TRP A 162 29.62 -2.25 22.59
N PHE A 163 29.79 -2.82 21.40
CA PHE A 163 31.01 -3.49 20.96
C PHE A 163 31.35 -3.02 19.56
#